data_AF-A0A950I0E4-F1
#
_entry.id   AF-A0A950I0E4-F1
#
_cell.length_a   1.000
_cell.length_b   1.000
_cell.length_c   1.000
_cell.angle_alpha   90.00
_cell.angle_beta   90.00
_cell.angle_gamma   90.00
#
_symmetry.space_group_name_H-M   'P 1'
#
loop_
_entity.id
_entity.type
_entity.pdbx_description
1 polymer ?
#
loop_
_entity_poly.entity_id
_entity_poly.type
_entity_poly.pdbx_seq_one_letter_code
_entity_poly.pdbx_strand_id
1 'polypeptide(L)'
;MNSFRTASALELAQGLEEARSYTLALFDSFAAAGYGEPGKAPRHEHLDPPLWELGHIAWFAEWFILREACSSERAAASLPSLLSQGDKWFDPEAVPQGAR
;
A
#
# COMPACT_ATOMS: atom_id res chain seq x y z
N MET A 1 -0.24 -9.20 -22.51
CA MET A 1 -1.12 -9.05 -21.33
C MET A 1 -2.46 -8.56 -21.82
N ASN A 2 -3.56 -9.25 -21.52
CA ASN A 2 -4.89 -8.73 -21.79
C ASN A 2 -5.11 -7.45 -20.98
N SER A 3 -5.93 -6.54 -21.50
CA SER A 3 -6.33 -5.35 -20.74
C SER A 3 -6.96 -5.78 -19.40
N PHE A 4 -6.70 -5.06 -18.31
CA PHE A 4 -7.33 -5.31 -17.00
C PHE A 4 -8.86 -5.41 -17.09
N ARG A 5 -9.48 -4.69 -18.03
CA ARG A 5 -10.94 -4.69 -18.22
C ARG A 5 -11.50 -6.00 -18.78
N THR A 6 -10.65 -6.86 -19.33
CA THR A 6 -11.05 -8.12 -19.97
C THR A 6 -10.29 -9.33 -19.42
N ALA A 7 -9.47 -9.14 -18.38
CA ALA A 7 -8.72 -10.20 -17.75
C ALA A 7 -9.66 -11.13 -16.96
N SER A 8 -9.40 -12.44 -17.02
CA SER A 8 -10.04 -13.43 -16.18
C SER A 8 -9.60 -13.29 -14.72
N ALA A 9 -10.35 -13.90 -13.79
CA ALA A 9 -10.00 -13.92 -12.38
C ALA A 9 -8.60 -14.54 -12.13
N LEU A 10 -8.22 -15.56 -12.90
CA LEU A 10 -6.90 -16.19 -12.81
C LEU A 10 -5.78 -15.25 -13.27
N GLU A 11 -5.98 -14.54 -14.39
CA GLU A 11 -5.01 -13.55 -14.88
C GLU A 11 -4.85 -12.38 -13.90
N LEU A 12 -5.95 -11.93 -13.27
CA LEU A 12 -5.89 -10.89 -12.23
C LEU A 12 -5.16 -11.38 -10.98
N ALA A 13 -5.43 -12.60 -10.52
CA ALA A 13 -4.74 -13.20 -9.37
C ALA A 13 -3.23 -13.30 -9.63
N GLN A 14 -2.83 -13.79 -10.81
CA GLN A 14 -1.43 -13.85 -11.20
C GLN A 14 -0.81 -12.45 -11.26
N GLY A 15 -1.52 -11.46 -11.83
CA GLY A 15 -1.04 -10.08 -11.87
C GLY A 15 -0.83 -9.46 -10.48
N LEU A 16 -1.70 -9.77 -9.52
CA LEU A 16 -1.56 -9.34 -8.12
C LEU A 16 -0.36 -10.02 -7.43
N GLU A 17 -0.13 -11.31 -7.70
CA GLU A 17 1.05 -12.04 -7.19
C GLU A 17 2.36 -11.49 -7.76
N GLU A 18 2.40 -11.20 -9.06
CA GLU A 18 3.53 -10.57 -9.73
C GLU A 18 3.80 -9.16 -9.19
N ALA A 19 2.75 -8.34 -9.04
CA ALA A 19 2.86 -7.01 -8.45
C ALA A 19 3.39 -7.06 -7.02
N ARG A 20 2.86 -7.95 -6.17
CA ARG A 20 3.35 -8.16 -4.82
C ARG A 20 4.82 -8.56 -4.81
N SER A 21 5.21 -9.49 -5.68
CA SER A 21 6.60 -9.98 -5.77
C SER A 21 7.56 -8.86 -6.18
N TYR A 22 7.15 -8.02 -7.14
CA TYR A 22 7.91 -6.85 -7.56
C TYR A 22 8.04 -5.81 -6.43
N THR A 23 6.94 -5.47 -5.76
CA THR A 23 6.95 -4.51 -4.64
C THR A 23 7.87 -4.95 -3.51
N LEU A 24 7.85 -6.24 -3.14
CA LEU A 24 8.74 -6.77 -2.11
C LEU A 24 10.21 -6.73 -2.55
N ALA A 25 10.53 -7.12 -3.78
CA ALA A 25 11.90 -7.06 -4.30
C ALA A 25 12.44 -5.60 -4.36
N LEU A 26 11.57 -4.65 -4.70
CA LEU A 26 11.91 -3.23 -4.65
C LEU A 26 12.16 -2.78 -3.20
N PHE A 27 11.33 -3.21 -2.26
CA PHE A 27 11.53 -2.89 -0.85
C PHE A 27 12.81 -3.51 -0.28
N ASP A 28 13.15 -4.75 -0.67
CA ASP A 28 14.42 -5.38 -0.30
C ASP A 28 15.62 -4.56 -0.78
N SER A 29 15.51 -3.91 -1.95
CA SER A 29 16.55 -3.03 -2.48
C SER A 29 16.69 -1.74 -1.65
N PHE A 30 15.57 -1.16 -1.20
CA PHE A 30 15.59 -0.03 -0.26
C PHE A 30 16.13 -0.42 1.12
N ALA A 31 15.74 -1.58 1.63
CA ALA A 31 16.24 -2.11 2.89
C ALA A 31 17.76 -2.36 2.83
N ALA A 32 18.25 -2.94 1.73
CA ALA A 32 19.69 -3.14 1.49
C ALA A 32 20.47 -1.83 1.40
N ALA A 33 19.84 -0.75 0.94
CA ALA A 33 20.39 0.61 0.96
C ALA A 33 20.32 1.29 2.34
N GLY A 34 19.77 0.61 3.36
CA GLY A 34 19.62 1.11 4.73
C GLY A 34 18.33 1.91 4.97
N TYR A 35 17.41 1.97 3.99
CA TYR A 35 16.17 2.76 4.08
C TYR A 35 14.97 1.99 4.64
N GLY A 36 15.18 0.74 5.07
CA GLY A 36 14.15 -0.06 5.77
C GLY A 36 13.95 0.37 7.23
N GLU A 37 14.86 1.16 7.79
CA GLU A 37 14.81 1.63 9.17
C GLU A 37 14.19 3.04 9.26
N PRO A 38 13.30 3.30 10.24
CA PRO A 38 12.74 4.63 10.45
C PRO A 38 13.81 5.71 10.60
N GLY A 39 13.69 6.78 9.81
CA GLY A 39 14.60 7.93 9.85
C GLY A 39 15.95 7.73 9.14
N LYS A 40 16.20 6.59 8.50
CA LYS A 40 17.40 6.37 7.68
C LYS A 40 17.20 6.72 6.20
N ALA A 41 15.97 6.67 5.70
CA ALA A 41 15.64 7.16 4.37
C ALA A 41 15.74 8.70 4.32
N PRO A 42 16.33 9.29 3.26
CA PRO A 42 16.28 10.73 3.05
C PRO A 42 14.83 11.22 3.03
N ARG A 43 14.51 12.23 3.84
CA ARG A 43 13.20 12.90 3.74
C ARG A 43 13.18 13.76 2.50
N HIS A 44 12.13 13.60 1.70
CA HIS A 44 11.86 14.43 0.53
C HIS A 44 10.46 15.03 0.66
N GLU A 45 10.28 16.28 0.27
CA GLU A 45 9.01 17.04 0.45
C GLU A 45 7.86 16.56 -0.43
N HIS A 46 8.10 15.57 -1.28
CA HIS A 46 7.14 15.05 -2.26
C HIS A 46 7.08 13.52 -2.28
N LEU A 47 7.87 12.84 -1.45
CA LEU A 47 7.93 11.37 -1.41
C LEU A 47 7.74 10.90 0.02
N ASP A 48 6.87 9.91 0.20
CA ASP A 48 6.74 9.26 1.49
C ASP A 48 7.90 8.25 1.69
N PRO A 49 8.25 7.95 2.95
CA PRO A 49 9.31 6.97 3.23
C PRO A 49 8.96 5.58 2.66
N PRO A 50 9.94 4.81 2.14
CA PRO A 50 9.66 3.50 1.54
C PRO A 50 8.92 2.52 2.47
N LEU A 51 9.21 2.57 3.77
CA LEU A 51 8.52 1.73 4.76
C LEU A 51 7.05 2.13 4.95
N TRP A 52 6.74 3.43 4.89
CA TRP A 52 5.38 3.90 4.98
C TRP A 52 4.58 3.51 3.74
N GLU A 53 5.16 3.71 2.55
CA GLU A 53 4.55 3.33 1.26
C GLU A 53 4.23 1.83 1.19
N LEU A 54 5.11 0.96 1.71
CA LEU A 54 4.84 -0.47 1.77
C LEU A 54 3.59 -0.78 2.61
N GLY A 55 3.44 -0.13 3.76
CA GLY A 55 2.25 -0.27 4.60
C GLY A 55 1.00 0.32 3.94
N HIS A 56 1.13 1.46 3.26
CA HIS A 56 0.05 2.07 2.48
C HIS A 56 -0.46 1.16 1.37
N ILE A 57 0.42 0.51 0.60
CA ILE A 57 0.03 -0.46 -0.44
C ILE A 57 -0.78 -1.62 0.15
N ALA A 58 -0.33 -2.16 1.28
CA ALA A 58 -1.03 -3.25 1.97
C ALA A 58 -2.41 -2.81 2.48
N TRP A 59 -2.48 -1.64 3.12
CA TRP A 59 -3.74 -1.03 3.58
C TRP A 59 -4.69 -0.72 2.43
N PHE A 60 -4.19 -0.22 1.30
CA PHE A 60 -4.99 0.08 0.12
C PHE A 60 -5.61 -1.18 -0.50
N ALA A 61 -4.82 -2.25 -0.61
CA ALA A 61 -5.34 -3.55 -1.06
C ALA A 61 -6.40 -4.10 -0.10
N GLU A 62 -6.17 -4.01 1.21
CA GLU A 62 -7.15 -4.38 2.24
C GLU A 62 -8.44 -3.56 2.10
N TRP A 63 -8.34 -2.24 1.94
CA TRP A 63 -9.46 -1.30 1.84
C TRP A 63 -10.43 -1.65 0.71
N PHE A 64 -9.91 -1.87 -0.50
CA PHE A 64 -10.77 -2.13 -1.66
C PHE A 64 -11.17 -3.59 -1.81
N ILE A 65 -10.29 -4.54 -1.48
CA ILE A 65 -10.51 -5.97 -1.75
C ILE A 65 -11.17 -6.66 -0.55
N LEU A 66 -10.62 -6.46 0.66
CA LEU A 66 -11.05 -7.19 1.85
C LEU A 66 -12.14 -6.47 2.63
N ARG A 67 -12.22 -5.13 2.52
CA ARG A 67 -13.23 -4.31 3.18
C ARG A 67 -14.32 -3.79 2.24
N GLU A 68 -14.24 -4.19 0.96
CA GLU A 68 -15.24 -3.94 -0.09
C GLU A 68 -15.62 -2.46 -0.24
N ALA A 69 -14.65 -1.55 -0.05
CA ALA A 69 -14.93 -0.13 -0.16
C ALA A 69 -15.23 0.29 -1.61
N CYS A 70 -16.23 1.14 -1.81
CA CYS A 70 -16.60 1.67 -3.12
C CYS A 70 -15.80 2.91 -3.54
N SER A 71 -15.14 3.57 -2.59
CA SER A 71 -14.33 4.78 -2.78
C SER A 71 -13.26 4.88 -1.68
N SER A 72 -12.43 5.92 -1.75
CA SER A 72 -11.43 6.24 -0.71
C SER A 72 -12.00 7.09 0.44
N GLU A 73 -13.29 7.39 0.44
CA GLU A 73 -13.91 8.16 1.53
C GLU A 73 -13.89 7.34 2.83
N ARG A 74 -13.57 7.96 3.96
CA ARG A 74 -13.45 7.25 5.25
C ARG A 74 -14.64 6.37 5.67
N ALA A 75 -15.85 6.68 5.18
CA ALA A 75 -17.06 5.91 5.47
C ALA A 75 -17.37 4.80 4.44
N ALA A 76 -16.55 4.65 3.39
CA ALA A 76 -16.83 3.75 2.27
C ALA A 76 -16.52 2.28 2.57
N ALA A 77 -15.63 1.98 3.52
CA ALA A 77 -15.29 0.61 3.90
C ALA A 77 -16.36 -0.01 4.81
N SER A 78 -16.80 -1.21 4.47
CA SER A 78 -17.86 -1.93 5.20
C SER A 78 -17.35 -2.68 6.44
N LEU A 79 -16.04 -2.91 6.51
CA LEU A 79 -15.38 -3.66 7.58
C LEU A 79 -14.29 -2.80 8.24
N PRO A 80 -13.93 -3.08 9.51
CA PRO A 80 -12.81 -2.41 10.17
C PRO A 80 -11.46 -2.85 9.58
N SER A 81 -10.40 -2.08 9.85
CA SER A 81 -9.06 -2.49 9.43
C SER A 81 -8.59 -3.75 10.17
N LEU A 82 -7.88 -4.62 9.44
CA LEU A 82 -7.27 -5.84 9.98
C LEU A 82 -6.13 -5.51 10.94
N LEU A 83 -5.33 -4.50 10.62
CA LEU A 83 -4.32 -3.97 11.52
C LEU A 83 -4.96 -2.96 12.47
N SER A 84 -4.78 -3.17 13.77
CA SER A 84 -5.21 -2.20 14.77
C SER A 84 -4.56 -0.83 14.49
N GLN A 85 -5.38 0.21 14.37
CA GLN A 85 -4.96 1.57 13.97
C GLN A 85 -4.43 1.71 12.52
N GLY A 86 -4.64 0.72 11.65
CA GLY A 86 -4.20 0.77 10.25
C GLY A 86 -4.65 2.04 9.52
N ASP A 87 -5.92 2.41 9.66
CA ASP A 87 -6.48 3.65 9.08
C ASP A 87 -5.75 4.90 9.59
N LYS A 88 -5.27 4.92 10.85
CA LYS A 88 -4.55 6.08 11.39
C LYS A 88 -3.09 6.13 10.98
N TRP A 89 -2.55 5.07 10.40
CA TRP A 89 -1.15 5.00 10.00
C TRP A 89 -0.98 5.10 8.50
N PHE A 90 -1.93 4.57 7.72
CA PHE A 90 -1.75 4.35 6.29
C PHE A 90 -2.79 5.02 5.39
N ASP A 91 -3.81 5.68 5.95
CA ASP A 91 -4.68 6.59 5.20
C ASP A 91 -3.94 7.92 4.96
N PRO A 92 -3.66 8.31 3.70
CA PRO A 92 -3.01 9.58 3.39
C PRO A 92 -3.79 10.81 3.89
N GLU A 93 -5.11 10.73 4.03
CA GLU A 93 -5.94 11.81 4.57
C GLU A 93 -5.86 11.89 6.10
N ALA A 94 -5.56 10.78 6.79
CA ALA A 94 -5.42 10.74 8.23
C ALA A 94 -4.01 11.13 8.71
N VAL A 95 -2.98 10.85 7.90
CA VAL A 95 -1.57 11.10 8.23
C VAL A 95 -0.96 12.07 7.22
N PRO A 96 -0.63 13.32 7.61
CA PRO A 96 0.05 14.24 6.70
C PRO A 96 1.46 13.74 6.39
N GLN A 97 1.97 14.04 5.20
CA GLN A 97 3.29 13.57 4.73
C GLN A 97 4.43 13.81 5.73
N GLY A 98 4.46 14.95 6.41
CA GLY A 98 5.48 15.24 7.42
C GLY A 98 5.45 14.35 8.67
N ALA A 99 4.33 13.65 8.91
CA ALA A 99 4.13 12.71 10.00
C ALA A 99 4.25 11.24 9.56
N ARG A 100 4.54 10.99 8.29
CA ARG A 100 4.87 9.67 7.72
C ARG A 100 6.35 9.33 7.92
#